data_AF-A0A518EMV6-F1
#
_entry.id   AF-A0A518EMV6-F1
#
_cell.length_a   1.000
_cell.length_b   1.000
_cell.length_c   1.000
_cell.angle_alpha   90.00
_cell.angle_beta   90.00
_cell.angle_gamma   90.00
#
_symmetry.space_group_name_H-M   'P 1'
#
loop_
_entity.id
_entity.type
_entity.pdbx_description
1 polymer ?
#
loop_
_entity_poly.entity_id
_entity_poly.type
_entity_poly.pdbx_seq_one_letter_code
_entity_poly.pdbx_strand_id
1 'polypeptide(L)'
;MSSSPQPTSNAAPVVRGATAKAILKLTWDYPVYQPETKEVTEGSTARSVQRALSREEAMKAIAGNDPRPLLVLRECKVCNGTDDALLKGGVDNEKTFLLARWFHCVKLPVDVMEEDHPFHNAFTLEQPEHLFVCSADGSNHDPLESDTSRVKLWESMKGVIAKEYKGKPDSSVKKIAKIIDKMDVIDERYLDLKASHDAILEKDGPDSRKLAKFVKEINKCESERLELSQEIEKATQLELKRQANAKEIADAAKKNEL
;
A
#
# COMPACT_ATOMS: atom_id res chain seq x y z
N MET A 1 -41.84 23.54 -10.84
CA MET A 1 -40.64 23.09 -10.10
C MET A 1 -39.54 22.87 -11.11
N SER A 2 -38.69 23.88 -11.33
CA SER A 2 -37.53 23.77 -12.23
C SER A 2 -36.45 22.96 -11.55
N SER A 3 -36.11 21.80 -12.13
CA SER A 3 -34.95 21.03 -11.72
C SER A 3 -33.72 21.59 -12.44
N SER A 4 -32.83 22.21 -11.68
CA SER A 4 -31.52 22.65 -12.18
C SER A 4 -30.68 21.43 -12.57
N PRO A 5 -30.05 21.40 -13.75
CA PRO A 5 -29.10 20.36 -14.10
C PRO A 5 -27.81 20.51 -13.27
N GLN A 6 -27.38 19.43 -12.63
CA GLN A 6 -26.07 19.37 -11.97
C GLN A 6 -24.94 19.40 -13.01
N PRO A 7 -23.84 20.12 -12.75
CA PRO A 7 -22.69 20.15 -13.65
C PRO A 7 -21.92 18.83 -13.58
N THR A 8 -21.96 18.05 -14.65
CA THR A 8 -21.04 16.93 -14.87
C THR A 8 -19.68 17.48 -15.30
N SER A 9 -18.73 17.56 -14.37
CA SER A 9 -17.34 17.85 -14.73
C SER A 9 -16.72 16.63 -15.43
N ASN A 10 -16.91 16.54 -16.74
CA ASN A 10 -16.15 15.63 -17.61
C ASN A 10 -14.72 16.15 -17.76
N ALA A 11 -13.89 16.01 -16.72
CA ALA A 11 -12.45 16.07 -16.89
C ALA A 11 -12.00 14.76 -17.57
N ALA A 12 -11.23 14.88 -18.66
CA ALA A 12 -10.63 13.71 -19.30
C ALA A 12 -9.77 12.93 -18.29
N PRO A 13 -9.75 11.59 -18.32
CA PRO A 13 -8.97 10.81 -17.39
C PRO A 13 -7.49 11.16 -17.52
N VAL A 14 -6.86 11.62 -16.43
CA VAL A 14 -5.42 11.86 -16.39
C VAL A 14 -4.69 10.54 -16.63
N VAL A 15 -3.88 10.49 -17.69
CA VAL A 15 -3.08 9.30 -18.01
C VAL A 15 -1.72 9.42 -17.32
N ARG A 16 -1.51 8.63 -16.27
CA ARG A 16 -0.24 8.60 -15.54
C ARG A 16 0.90 7.98 -16.35
N GLY A 17 2.10 8.55 -16.20
CA GLY A 17 3.37 8.03 -16.70
C GLY A 17 3.74 6.68 -16.08
N ALA A 18 4.73 6.01 -16.66
CA ALA A 18 5.15 4.68 -16.21
C ALA A 18 5.66 4.70 -14.76
N THR A 19 6.37 5.76 -14.37
CA THR A 19 6.93 5.91 -13.03
C THR A 19 5.84 6.17 -11.99
N ALA A 20 4.92 7.08 -12.29
CA ALA A 20 3.76 7.35 -11.46
C ALA A 20 2.92 6.08 -11.22
N LYS A 21 2.68 5.29 -12.28
CA LYS A 21 1.98 4.00 -12.18
C LYS A 21 2.69 3.00 -11.27
N ALA A 22 4.02 2.94 -11.32
CA ALA A 22 4.80 2.06 -10.46
C ALA A 22 4.68 2.45 -8.97
N ILE A 23 4.63 3.76 -8.69
CA ILE A 23 4.44 4.29 -7.32
C ILE A 23 3.01 4.07 -6.82
N LEU A 24 2.02 4.21 -7.69
CA LEU A 24 0.59 4.05 -7.41
C LEU A 24 0.14 2.58 -7.49
N LYS A 25 1.00 1.65 -7.06
CA LYS A 25 0.69 0.23 -6.96
C LYS A 25 0.55 -0.19 -5.51
N LEU A 26 -0.54 -0.88 -5.20
CA LEU A 26 -0.69 -1.53 -3.90
C LEU A 26 0.12 -2.83 -3.88
N THR A 27 0.89 -3.04 -2.82
CA THR A 27 1.66 -4.27 -2.61
C THR A 27 0.92 -5.11 -1.60
N TRP A 28 0.35 -6.23 -2.05
CA TRP A 28 -0.36 -7.18 -1.22
C TRP A 28 0.58 -8.26 -0.70
N ASP A 29 0.52 -8.52 0.60
CA ASP A 29 1.08 -9.72 1.21
C ASP A 29 -0.01 -10.79 1.39
N TYR A 30 0.42 -12.05 1.32
CA TYR A 30 -0.44 -13.24 1.35
C TYR A 30 0.08 -14.18 2.44
N PRO A 31 -0.23 -13.91 3.71
CA PRO A 31 0.34 -14.66 4.83
C PRO A 31 -0.10 -16.12 4.76
N VAL A 32 0.85 -17.03 4.97
CA VAL A 32 0.62 -18.48 5.06
C VAL A 32 1.03 -18.92 6.45
N TYR A 33 0.08 -19.42 7.24
CA TYR A 33 0.39 -19.98 8.55
C TYR A 33 0.94 -21.40 8.41
N GLN A 34 2.18 -21.60 8.84
CA GLN A 34 2.79 -22.93 8.96
C GLN A 34 2.89 -23.26 10.45
N PRO A 35 2.17 -24.28 10.95
CA PRO A 35 2.27 -24.66 12.35
C PRO A 35 3.70 -25.18 12.65
N GLU A 36 4.27 -24.76 13.77
CA GLU A 36 5.55 -25.30 14.24
C GLU A 36 5.42 -26.82 14.39
N THR A 37 6.20 -27.55 13.59
CA THR A 37 6.22 -29.01 13.65
C THR A 37 6.96 -29.39 14.92
N LYS A 38 6.22 -29.64 16.01
CA LYS A 38 6.83 -30.24 17.20
C LYS A 38 7.38 -31.61 16.80
N GLU A 39 8.65 -31.86 17.11
CA GLU A 39 9.29 -33.15 16.85
C GLU A 39 8.40 -34.27 17.41
N VAL A 40 8.00 -35.17 16.53
CA VAL A 40 7.17 -36.31 16.89
C VAL A 40 8.04 -37.23 17.74
N THR A 41 7.84 -37.24 19.05
CA THR A 41 8.37 -38.29 19.92
C THR A 41 7.87 -39.65 19.41
N GLU A 42 8.79 -40.61 19.26
CA GLU A 42 8.58 -41.91 18.61
C GLU A 42 7.24 -42.58 19.00
N GLY A 43 6.41 -42.89 17.99
CA GLY A 43 5.18 -43.69 18.15
C GLY A 43 3.84 -42.97 17.96
N SER A 44 3.84 -41.65 17.75
CA SER A 44 2.60 -40.86 17.59
C SER A 44 2.38 -40.40 16.13
N THR A 45 1.43 -40.98 15.42
CA THR A 45 0.95 -40.48 14.10
C THR A 45 -0.17 -39.45 14.22
N ALA A 46 -0.16 -38.62 15.27
CA ALA A 46 -1.16 -37.57 15.42
C ALA A 46 -0.87 -36.46 14.40
N ARG A 47 -1.63 -36.42 13.30
CA ARG A 47 -1.69 -35.23 12.43
C ARG A 47 -2.11 -34.06 13.31
N SER A 48 -1.33 -32.98 13.31
CA SER A 48 -1.72 -31.72 13.94
C SER A 48 -3.09 -31.32 13.37
N VAL A 49 -4.13 -31.38 14.18
CA VAL A 49 -5.46 -30.91 13.78
C VAL A 49 -5.31 -29.42 13.50
N GLN A 50 -5.53 -28.99 12.26
CA GLN A 50 -5.62 -27.57 11.95
C GLN A 50 -6.80 -27.02 12.73
N ARG A 51 -6.52 -26.04 13.58
CA ARG A 51 -7.51 -25.31 14.36
C ARG A 51 -7.26 -23.84 14.09
N ALA A 52 -8.34 -23.06 14.05
CA ALA A 52 -8.25 -21.62 14.03
C ALA A 52 -7.43 -21.12 15.23
N LEU A 53 -6.51 -20.19 14.96
CA LEU A 53 -5.74 -19.52 15.99
C LEU A 53 -6.64 -18.63 16.83
N SER A 54 -6.21 -18.25 18.04
CA SER A 54 -6.85 -17.13 18.71
C SER A 54 -6.74 -15.86 17.85
N ARG A 55 -7.65 -14.90 18.03
CA ARG A 55 -7.62 -13.64 17.27
C ARG A 55 -6.29 -12.90 17.40
N GLU A 56 -5.71 -12.89 18.58
CA GLU A 56 -4.42 -12.24 18.84
C GLU A 56 -3.27 -12.92 18.08
N GLU A 57 -3.21 -14.25 18.10
CA GLU A 57 -2.23 -15.03 17.34
C GLU A 57 -2.42 -14.87 15.83
N ALA A 58 -3.67 -14.84 15.35
CA ALA A 58 -3.99 -14.60 13.95
C ALA A 58 -3.51 -13.20 13.50
N MET A 59 -3.81 -12.15 14.27
CA MET A 59 -3.37 -10.78 13.94
C MET A 59 -1.85 -10.65 13.96
N LYS A 60 -1.18 -11.27 14.95
CA LYS A 60 0.29 -11.30 15.01
C LYS A 60 0.90 -12.04 13.82
N ALA A 61 0.31 -13.17 13.42
CA ALA A 61 0.76 -13.93 12.26
C ALA A 61 0.52 -13.17 10.94
N ILE A 62 -0.61 -12.47 10.82
CA ILE A 62 -0.93 -11.60 9.69
C ILE A 62 0.03 -10.41 9.59
N ALA A 63 0.37 -9.77 10.72
CA ALA A 63 1.31 -8.66 10.74
C ALA A 63 2.77 -9.09 10.48
N GLY A 64 3.12 -10.31 10.91
CA GLY A 64 4.46 -10.85 10.76
C GLY A 64 5.51 -9.95 11.43
N ASN A 65 6.52 -9.55 10.67
CA ASN A 65 7.58 -8.65 11.13
C ASN A 65 7.35 -7.18 10.72
N ASP A 66 6.24 -6.88 10.04
CA ASP A 66 5.94 -5.52 9.60
C ASP A 66 5.29 -4.72 10.73
N PRO A 67 5.91 -3.64 11.22
CA PRO A 67 5.40 -2.90 12.36
C PRO A 67 4.27 -1.92 11.99
N ARG A 68 3.92 -1.82 10.70
CA ARG A 68 2.88 -0.90 10.21
C ARG A 68 1.48 -1.42 10.57
N PRO A 69 0.48 -0.52 10.71
CA PRO A 69 -0.91 -0.95 10.81
C PRO A 69 -1.34 -1.76 9.59
N LEU A 70 -2.40 -2.54 9.74
CA LEU A 70 -2.89 -3.46 8.72
C LEU A 70 -4.03 -2.84 7.91
N LEU A 71 -3.99 -3.08 6.60
CA LEU A 71 -5.12 -2.94 5.68
C LEU A 71 -5.42 -4.34 5.15
N VAL A 72 -6.45 -4.99 5.66
CA VAL A 72 -6.74 -6.39 5.37
C VAL A 72 -7.95 -6.50 4.45
N LEU A 73 -7.76 -7.17 3.31
CA LEU A 73 -8.79 -7.49 2.34
C LEU A 73 -9.03 -9.00 2.34
N ARG A 74 -10.27 -9.42 2.58
CA ARG A 74 -10.74 -10.81 2.43
C ARG A 74 -11.37 -10.99 1.06
N GLU A 75 -10.95 -12.00 0.33
CA GLU A 75 -11.61 -12.38 -0.92
C GLU A 75 -12.98 -13.01 -0.65
N CYS A 76 -13.93 -12.77 -1.56
CA CYS A 76 -15.28 -13.33 -1.50
C CYS A 76 -15.70 -13.87 -2.88
N LYS A 77 -16.29 -15.07 -2.89
CA LYS A 77 -16.79 -15.73 -4.11
C LYS A 77 -17.91 -14.94 -4.81
N VAL A 78 -18.69 -14.18 -4.06
CA VAL A 78 -19.93 -13.52 -4.52
C VAL A 78 -19.70 -12.04 -4.85
N CYS A 79 -18.82 -11.36 -4.11
CA CYS A 79 -18.56 -9.94 -4.24
C CYS A 79 -17.57 -9.60 -5.38
N ASN A 80 -17.73 -10.21 -6.55
CA ASN A 80 -16.85 -10.14 -7.73
C ASN A 80 -16.75 -8.74 -8.40
N GLY A 81 -16.73 -7.63 -7.65
CA GLY A 81 -16.47 -6.32 -8.25
C GLY A 81 -16.47 -5.09 -7.37
N THR A 82 -17.10 -5.09 -6.19
CA THR A 82 -17.23 -3.89 -5.35
C THR A 82 -15.98 -3.57 -4.53
N ASP A 83 -15.41 -4.57 -3.86
CA ASP A 83 -14.20 -4.36 -3.04
C ASP A 83 -12.97 -4.16 -3.93
N ASP A 84 -12.92 -4.86 -5.07
CA ASP A 84 -12.00 -4.57 -6.16
C ASP A 84 -12.22 -3.15 -6.73
N ALA A 85 -13.45 -2.63 -6.79
CA ALA A 85 -13.70 -1.25 -7.26
C ALA A 85 -13.25 -0.16 -6.27
N LEU A 86 -13.12 -0.48 -4.98
CA LEU A 86 -12.49 0.40 -3.99
C LEU A 86 -10.98 0.49 -4.16
N LEU A 87 -10.35 -0.54 -4.74
CA LEU A 87 -8.89 -0.67 -4.86
C LEU A 87 -8.40 -0.75 -6.32
N LYS A 88 -9.30 -0.63 -7.30
CA LYS A 88 -8.97 -0.56 -8.74
C LYS A 88 -8.20 0.73 -9.03
N GLY A 89 -7.14 0.59 -9.83
CA GLY A 89 -6.31 1.70 -10.28
C GLY A 89 -7.10 2.72 -11.09
N GLY A 90 -6.82 4.00 -10.88
CA GLY A 90 -7.48 5.12 -11.55
C GLY A 90 -7.24 6.43 -10.80
N VAL A 91 -7.38 7.56 -11.51
CA VAL A 91 -7.11 8.91 -10.99
C VAL A 91 -7.94 9.21 -9.73
N ASP A 92 -9.18 8.72 -9.69
CA ASP A 92 -10.09 8.89 -8.55
C ASP A 92 -9.78 7.99 -7.34
N ASN A 93 -8.69 7.21 -7.39
CA ASN A 93 -8.29 6.29 -6.33
C ASN A 93 -6.83 6.46 -5.87
N GLU A 94 -6.10 7.43 -6.42
CA GLU A 94 -4.68 7.68 -6.08
C GLU A 94 -4.47 7.89 -4.60
N LYS A 95 -5.37 8.62 -3.95
CA LYS A 95 -5.30 8.89 -2.52
C LYS A 95 -5.30 7.60 -1.69
N THR A 96 -6.04 6.57 -2.10
CA THR A 96 -6.05 5.27 -1.43
C THR A 96 -4.67 4.62 -1.54
N PHE A 97 -4.08 4.58 -2.75
CA PHE A 97 -2.74 4.04 -2.94
C PHE A 97 -1.67 4.81 -2.16
N LEU A 98 -1.80 6.14 -2.07
CA LEU A 98 -0.89 6.97 -1.29
C LEU A 98 -1.03 6.70 0.21
N LEU A 99 -2.25 6.60 0.74
CA LEU A 99 -2.50 6.26 2.14
C LEU A 99 -2.02 4.84 2.48
N ALA A 100 -2.19 3.89 1.56
CA ALA A 100 -1.80 2.49 1.76
C ALA A 100 -0.30 2.31 2.00
N ARG A 101 0.55 3.29 1.65
CA ARG A 101 2.00 3.23 1.92
C ARG A 101 2.33 3.15 3.41
N TRP A 102 1.46 3.68 4.27
CA TRP A 102 1.59 3.58 5.73
C TRP A 102 0.94 2.33 6.32
N PHE A 103 0.48 1.41 5.49
CA PHE A 103 -0.11 0.16 5.91
C PHE A 103 0.67 -1.03 5.37
N HIS A 104 0.70 -2.10 6.16
CA HIS A 104 0.96 -3.43 5.68
C HIS A 104 -0.35 -3.96 5.07
N CYS A 105 -0.39 -4.08 3.75
CA CYS A 105 -1.60 -4.45 3.02
C CYS A 105 -1.63 -5.97 2.84
N VAL A 106 -2.65 -6.62 3.39
CA VAL A 106 -2.77 -8.08 3.41
C VAL A 106 -4.00 -8.50 2.63
N LYS A 107 -3.85 -9.52 1.80
CA LYS A 107 -4.96 -10.16 1.11
C LYS A 107 -5.12 -11.60 1.61
N LEU A 108 -6.30 -11.91 2.13
CA LEU A 108 -6.66 -13.22 2.65
C LEU A 108 -7.57 -13.96 1.65
N PRO A 109 -7.33 -15.26 1.43
CA PRO A 109 -8.12 -16.07 0.51
C PRO A 109 -9.53 -16.33 1.05
N VAL A 110 -10.43 -16.84 0.19
CA VAL A 110 -11.85 -17.03 0.52
C VAL A 110 -12.06 -18.07 1.64
N ASP A 111 -11.20 -19.09 1.70
CA ASP A 111 -11.22 -20.17 2.69
C ASP A 111 -10.85 -19.70 4.09
N VAL A 112 -10.47 -18.43 4.29
CA VAL A 112 -10.33 -17.85 5.63
C VAL A 112 -11.62 -17.94 6.44
N MET A 113 -12.76 -18.11 5.78
CA MET A 113 -14.05 -18.25 6.43
C MET A 113 -14.36 -19.66 6.93
N GLU A 114 -13.56 -20.67 6.59
CA GLU A 114 -13.72 -22.02 7.12
C GLU A 114 -13.31 -22.06 8.60
N GLU A 115 -14.04 -22.78 9.45
CA GLU A 115 -13.84 -22.76 10.92
C GLU A 115 -12.47 -23.31 11.38
N ASP A 116 -11.83 -24.14 10.55
CA ASP A 116 -10.51 -24.72 10.78
C ASP A 116 -9.37 -23.86 10.24
N HIS A 117 -9.68 -22.80 9.48
CA HIS A 117 -8.66 -21.94 8.89
C HIS A 117 -7.93 -21.14 10.00
N PRO A 118 -6.59 -21.08 9.99
CA PRO A 118 -5.79 -20.43 11.04
C PRO A 118 -6.21 -18.98 11.35
N PHE A 119 -6.62 -18.23 10.33
CA PHE A 119 -7.02 -16.83 10.45
C PHE A 119 -8.54 -16.59 10.56
N HIS A 120 -9.36 -17.63 10.71
CA HIS A 120 -10.82 -17.48 10.82
C HIS A 120 -11.23 -16.46 11.90
N ASN A 121 -10.64 -16.59 13.08
CA ASN A 121 -10.93 -15.73 14.23
C ASN A 121 -10.39 -14.29 14.10
N ALA A 122 -9.75 -13.93 12.98
CA ALA A 122 -9.39 -12.54 12.71
C ALA A 122 -10.66 -11.68 12.46
N PHE A 123 -11.71 -12.30 11.93
CA PHE A 123 -13.00 -11.68 11.63
C PHE A 123 -13.94 -11.89 12.81
N THR A 124 -14.49 -10.81 13.34
CA THR A 124 -15.27 -10.85 14.61
C THR A 124 -16.74 -10.52 14.45
N LEU A 125 -17.15 -10.05 13.28
CA LEU A 125 -18.53 -9.67 13.04
C LEU A 125 -19.39 -10.88 12.64
N GLU A 126 -20.66 -10.88 13.05
CA GLU A 126 -21.64 -11.88 12.61
C GLU A 126 -21.78 -11.92 11.09
N GLN A 127 -21.60 -10.76 10.44
CA GLN A 127 -21.38 -10.64 9.00
C GLN A 127 -19.94 -10.20 8.76
N PRO A 128 -19.05 -11.15 8.44
CA PRO A 128 -17.62 -10.90 8.30
C PRO A 128 -17.32 -9.84 7.24
N GLU A 129 -16.60 -8.82 7.67
CA GLU A 129 -16.16 -7.71 6.83
C GLU A 129 -15.28 -8.21 5.66
N HIS A 130 -15.34 -7.47 4.55
CA HIS A 130 -14.47 -7.75 3.39
C HIS A 130 -13.17 -6.95 3.47
N LEU A 131 -13.23 -5.76 4.04
CA LEU A 131 -12.10 -4.86 4.16
C LEU A 131 -12.12 -4.29 5.57
N PHE A 132 -10.97 -4.21 6.22
CA PHE A 132 -10.84 -3.47 7.48
C PHE A 132 -9.45 -2.88 7.61
N VAL A 133 -9.33 -1.90 8.50
CA VAL A 133 -8.05 -1.40 8.98
C VAL A 133 -7.94 -1.61 10.47
N CYS A 134 -6.73 -1.89 10.94
CA CYS A 134 -6.44 -2.01 12.36
C CYS A 134 -4.97 -1.71 12.64
N SER A 135 -4.63 -1.57 13.91
CA SER A 135 -3.25 -1.59 14.37
C SER A 135 -2.62 -2.99 14.14
N ALA A 136 -1.29 -3.09 14.15
CA ALA A 136 -0.58 -4.35 13.90
C ALA A 136 -0.95 -5.49 14.87
N ASP A 137 -1.46 -5.16 16.06
CA ASP A 137 -1.96 -6.11 17.07
C ASP A 137 -3.45 -6.44 16.94
N GLY A 138 -4.13 -5.91 15.92
CA GLY A 138 -5.58 -6.04 15.74
C GLY A 138 -6.42 -5.09 16.61
N SER A 139 -5.81 -4.22 17.41
CA SER A 139 -6.53 -3.14 18.10
C SER A 139 -6.95 -2.05 17.10
N ASN A 140 -7.83 -1.13 17.53
CA ASN A 140 -8.38 -0.07 16.65
C ASN A 140 -9.01 -0.62 15.35
N HIS A 141 -9.58 -1.82 15.42
CA HIS A 141 -10.25 -2.46 14.30
C HIS A 141 -11.44 -1.62 13.85
N ASP A 142 -11.43 -1.23 12.58
CA ASP A 142 -12.49 -0.47 11.94
C ASP A 142 -12.94 -1.22 10.66
N PRO A 143 -14.11 -1.87 10.69
CA PRO A 143 -14.60 -2.67 9.59
C PRO A 143 -15.20 -1.79 8.50
N LEU A 144 -14.95 -2.14 7.24
CA LEU A 144 -15.48 -1.46 6.06
C LEU A 144 -16.41 -2.41 5.31
N GLU A 145 -17.69 -2.04 5.26
CA GLU A 145 -18.73 -2.76 4.54
C GLU A 145 -18.55 -2.61 3.01
N SER A 146 -19.02 -3.57 2.22
CA SER A 146 -18.80 -3.62 0.77
C SER A 146 -19.42 -2.47 -0.05
N ASP A 147 -20.33 -1.70 0.56
CA ASP A 147 -20.93 -0.48 -0.02
C ASP A 147 -20.28 0.81 0.50
N THR A 148 -19.21 0.68 1.29
CA THR A 148 -18.53 1.82 1.90
C THR A 148 -17.95 2.76 0.86
N SER A 149 -18.28 4.05 0.97
CA SER A 149 -17.68 5.08 0.11
C SER A 149 -16.16 5.19 0.33
N ARG A 150 -15.41 5.55 -0.72
CA ARG A 150 -13.96 5.81 -0.63
C ARG A 150 -13.60 6.86 0.43
N VAL A 151 -14.50 7.81 0.67
CA VAL A 151 -14.32 8.83 1.71
C VAL A 151 -14.23 8.20 3.10
N LYS A 152 -15.14 7.27 3.42
CA LYS A 152 -15.15 6.54 4.69
C LYS A 152 -13.92 5.63 4.82
N LEU A 153 -13.49 4.97 3.72
CA LEU A 153 -12.18 4.27 3.70
C LEU A 153 -11.02 5.22 4.05
N TRP A 154 -10.95 6.40 3.45
CA TRP A 154 -9.89 7.37 3.74
C TRP A 154 -9.93 7.89 5.18
N GLU A 155 -11.13 8.13 5.72
CA GLU A 155 -11.32 8.55 7.12
C GLU A 155 -10.82 7.47 8.08
N SER A 156 -11.19 6.22 7.82
CA SER A 156 -10.76 5.06 8.58
C SER A 156 -9.24 4.88 8.57
N MET A 157 -8.63 4.89 7.37
CA MET A 157 -7.17 4.82 7.21
C MET A 157 -6.46 5.96 7.94
N LYS A 158 -6.96 7.20 7.81
CA LYS A 158 -6.38 8.35 8.51
C LYS A 158 -6.53 8.23 10.03
N GLY A 159 -7.64 7.69 10.51
CA GLY A 159 -7.90 7.44 11.91
C GLY A 159 -6.84 6.50 12.51
N VAL A 160 -6.55 5.39 11.84
CA VAL A 160 -5.49 4.46 12.27
C VAL A 160 -4.11 5.10 12.17
N ILE A 161 -3.78 5.80 11.07
CA ILE A 161 -2.49 6.50 10.94
C ILE A 161 -2.30 7.51 12.08
N ALA A 162 -3.32 8.31 12.41
CA ALA A 162 -3.24 9.31 13.48
C ALA A 162 -3.01 8.68 14.86
N LYS A 163 -3.45 7.44 15.07
CA LYS A 163 -3.21 6.67 16.29
C LYS A 163 -1.80 6.09 16.33
N GLU A 164 -1.32 5.52 15.22
CA GLU A 164 -0.06 4.76 15.18
C GLU A 164 1.20 5.58 14.84
N TYR A 165 1.07 6.72 14.14
CA TYR A 165 2.21 7.52 13.67
C TYR A 165 2.33 8.89 14.32
N LYS A 166 3.56 9.37 14.50
CA LYS A 166 3.90 10.77 14.80
C LYS A 166 3.76 11.58 13.50
N GLY A 167 2.63 12.23 13.30
CA GLY A 167 2.38 13.11 12.15
C GLY A 167 1.00 12.92 11.54
N LYS A 168 0.68 13.75 10.53
CA LYS A 168 -0.57 13.65 9.77
C LYS A 168 -0.26 13.27 8.32
N PRO A 169 -0.97 12.31 7.72
CA PRO A 169 -0.67 11.86 6.36
C PRO A 169 -1.04 12.90 5.30
N ASP A 170 -1.95 13.83 5.57
CA ASP A 170 -2.47 14.77 4.56
C ASP A 170 -1.40 15.67 3.91
N SER A 171 -0.43 16.16 4.69
CA SER A 171 0.68 16.96 4.15
C SER A 171 1.59 16.10 3.27
N SER A 172 1.92 14.89 3.71
CA SER A 172 2.72 13.93 2.94
C SER A 172 2.01 13.51 1.65
N VAL A 173 0.73 13.15 1.71
CA VAL A 173 -0.08 12.79 0.53
C VAL A 173 -0.09 13.94 -0.48
N LYS A 174 -0.34 15.18 -0.05
CA LYS A 174 -0.29 16.35 -0.94
C LYS A 174 1.08 16.57 -1.55
N LYS A 175 2.16 16.36 -0.78
CA LYS A 175 3.53 16.49 -1.28
C LYS A 175 3.83 15.41 -2.33
N ILE A 176 3.49 14.16 -2.04
CA ILE A 176 3.73 13.02 -2.94
C ILE A 176 2.92 13.18 -4.23
N ALA A 177 1.66 13.60 -4.16
CA ALA A 177 0.83 13.87 -5.34
C ALA A 177 1.50 14.89 -6.28
N LYS A 178 2.03 16.00 -5.74
CA LYS A 178 2.80 16.98 -6.53
C LYS A 178 4.08 16.41 -7.13
N ILE A 179 4.75 15.50 -6.43
CA ILE A 179 5.94 14.84 -6.96
C ILE A 179 5.56 13.91 -8.12
N ILE A 180 4.46 13.16 -7.99
CA ILE A 180 3.92 12.30 -9.05
C ILE A 180 3.60 13.13 -10.30
N ASP A 181 2.94 14.28 -10.15
CA ASP A 181 2.67 15.18 -11.29
C ASP A 181 3.96 15.64 -11.99
N LYS A 182 5.04 15.90 -11.23
CA LYS A 182 6.36 16.21 -11.83
C LYS A 182 6.99 15.01 -12.54
N MET A 183 6.81 13.81 -12.01
CA MET A 183 7.31 12.59 -12.64
C MET A 183 6.63 12.33 -13.98
N ASP A 184 5.32 12.62 -14.09
CA ASP A 184 4.60 12.51 -15.36
C ASP A 184 5.22 13.40 -16.45
N VAL A 185 5.58 14.65 -16.12
CA VAL A 185 6.26 15.57 -17.04
C VAL A 185 7.64 15.05 -17.47
N ILE A 186 8.39 14.45 -16.53
CA ILE A 186 9.71 13.89 -16.85
C ILE A 186 9.59 12.62 -17.70
N ASP A 187 8.60 11.78 -17.43
CA ASP A 187 8.32 10.56 -18.19
C ASP A 187 7.95 10.90 -19.64
N GLU A 188 7.10 11.91 -19.86
CA GLU A 188 6.75 12.40 -21.20
C GLU A 188 8.01 12.91 -21.94
N ARG A 189 8.80 13.77 -21.30
CA ARG A 189 10.05 14.27 -21.88
C ARG A 189 11.05 13.15 -22.19
N TYR A 190 11.14 12.14 -21.33
CA TYR A 190 12.00 10.97 -21.55
C TYR A 190 11.58 10.20 -22.81
N LEU A 191 10.27 9.98 -22.99
CA LEU A 191 9.74 9.28 -24.16
C LEU A 191 10.02 10.06 -25.45
N ASP A 192 9.82 11.37 -25.44
CA ASP A 192 10.10 12.24 -26.60
C ASP A 192 11.60 12.23 -26.98
N LEU A 193 12.48 12.31 -25.98
CA LEU A 193 13.93 12.24 -26.18
C LEU A 193 14.35 10.88 -26.73
N LYS A 194 13.75 9.80 -26.24
CA LYS A 194 14.03 8.43 -26.71
C LYS A 194 13.54 8.22 -28.15
N ALA A 195 12.33 8.66 -28.47
CA ALA A 195 11.81 8.61 -29.84
C ALA A 195 12.69 9.42 -30.81
N SER A 196 13.13 10.61 -30.38
CA SER A 196 14.04 11.46 -31.16
C SER A 196 15.43 10.83 -31.32
N HIS A 197 15.94 10.19 -30.28
CA HIS A 197 17.20 9.44 -30.33
C HIS A 197 17.12 8.32 -31.37
N ASP A 198 16.07 7.50 -31.30
CA ASP A 198 15.89 6.34 -32.17
C ASP A 198 15.71 6.77 -33.64
N ALA A 199 14.95 7.84 -33.89
CA ALA A 199 14.80 8.40 -35.23
C ALA A 199 16.11 8.93 -35.83
N ILE A 200 16.98 9.53 -35.01
CA ILE A 200 18.30 9.99 -35.47
C ILE A 200 19.25 8.80 -35.69
N LEU A 201 19.17 7.78 -34.84
CA LEU A 201 19.97 6.57 -35.00
C LEU A 201 19.65 5.85 -36.32
N GLU A 202 18.36 5.79 -36.69
CA GLU A 202 17.90 5.22 -37.96
C GLU A 202 18.33 6.05 -39.17
N LYS A 203 18.23 7.39 -39.07
CA LYS A 203 18.50 8.28 -40.19
C LYS A 203 19.99 8.58 -40.44
N ASP A 204 20.71 8.93 -39.39
CA ASP A 204 22.09 9.44 -39.46
C ASP A 204 23.13 8.39 -39.04
N GLY A 205 22.69 7.25 -38.50
CA GLY A 205 23.56 6.17 -38.03
C GLY A 205 24.17 6.40 -36.64
N PRO A 206 24.90 5.40 -36.09
CA PRO A 206 25.40 5.40 -34.72
C PRO A 206 26.47 6.45 -34.40
N ASP A 207 27.17 6.98 -35.42
CA ASP A 207 28.24 7.97 -35.25
C ASP A 207 27.74 9.42 -35.24
N SER A 208 26.41 9.63 -35.28
CA SER A 208 25.83 10.97 -35.26
C SER A 208 26.15 11.71 -33.96
N ARG A 209 26.80 12.88 -34.07
CA ARG A 209 27.12 13.75 -32.92
C ARG A 209 25.88 14.18 -32.11
N LYS A 210 24.70 14.16 -32.71
CA LYS A 210 23.43 14.49 -32.05
C LYS A 210 23.01 13.42 -31.03
N LEU A 211 23.37 12.15 -31.26
CA LEU A 211 23.04 11.04 -30.35
C LEU A 211 23.64 11.27 -28.96
N ALA A 212 24.89 11.73 -28.90
CA ALA A 212 25.55 12.04 -27.63
C ALA A 212 24.79 13.10 -26.81
N LYS A 213 24.14 14.08 -27.48
CA LYS A 213 23.30 15.08 -26.81
C LYS A 213 22.03 14.44 -26.24
N PHE A 214 21.34 13.60 -27.01
CA PHE A 214 20.14 12.91 -26.54
C PHE A 214 20.43 11.97 -25.39
N VAL A 215 21.50 11.18 -25.47
CA VAL A 215 21.95 10.30 -24.36
C VAL A 215 22.17 11.10 -23.08
N LYS A 216 22.82 12.27 -23.17
CA LYS A 216 23.02 13.15 -22.02
C LYS A 216 21.70 13.62 -21.40
N GLU A 217 20.73 14.04 -22.21
CA GLU A 217 19.43 14.50 -21.71
C GLU A 217 18.57 13.34 -21.18
N ILE A 218 18.66 12.15 -21.77
CA ILE A 218 18.04 10.92 -21.27
C ILE A 218 18.58 10.59 -19.87
N ASN A 219 19.90 10.55 -19.71
CA ASN A 219 20.54 10.29 -18.41
C ASN A 219 20.16 11.34 -17.37
N LYS A 220 19.98 12.61 -17.79
CA LYS A 220 19.49 13.67 -16.90
C LYS A 220 18.06 13.38 -16.43
N CYS A 221 17.17 12.97 -17.33
CA CYS A 221 15.80 12.59 -16.96
C CYS A 221 15.78 11.41 -15.98
N GLU A 222 16.67 10.43 -16.16
CA GLU A 222 16.79 9.29 -15.24
C GLU A 222 17.28 9.72 -13.85
N SER A 223 18.26 10.64 -13.77
CA SER A 223 18.72 11.22 -12.50
C SER A 223 17.58 11.98 -11.79
N GLU A 224 16.84 12.81 -12.52
CA GLU A 224 15.69 13.56 -11.95
C GLU A 224 14.60 12.60 -11.45
N ARG A 225 14.31 11.50 -12.17
CA ARG A 225 13.37 10.47 -11.71
C ARG A 225 13.85 9.82 -10.41
N LEU A 226 15.15 9.53 -10.29
CA LEU A 226 15.72 8.95 -9.08
C LEU A 226 15.62 9.90 -7.88
N GLU A 227 15.94 11.18 -8.08
CA GLU A 227 15.81 12.21 -7.05
C GLU A 227 14.37 12.35 -6.53
N LEU A 228 13.40 12.40 -7.45
CA LEU A 228 11.99 12.46 -7.08
C LEU A 228 11.52 11.20 -6.36
N SER A 229 11.99 10.01 -6.75
CA SER A 229 11.70 8.77 -6.02
C SER A 229 12.22 8.82 -4.57
N GLN A 230 13.43 9.32 -4.36
CA GLN A 230 13.99 9.51 -3.02
C GLN A 230 13.21 10.56 -2.21
N GLU A 231 12.71 11.61 -2.84
CA GLU A 231 11.83 12.58 -2.18
C GLU A 231 10.50 11.95 -1.72
N ILE A 232 9.94 11.03 -2.52
CA ILE A 232 8.74 10.26 -2.14
C ILE A 232 9.06 9.38 -0.93
N GLU A 233 10.16 8.63 -0.96
CA GLU A 233 10.57 7.79 0.18
C GLU A 233 10.67 8.61 1.47
N LYS A 234 11.37 9.75 1.42
CA LYS A 234 11.47 10.69 2.55
C LYS A 234 10.10 11.22 2.99
N ALA A 235 9.20 11.53 2.06
CA ALA A 235 7.85 12.01 2.39
C ALA A 235 6.96 10.92 3.01
N THR A 236 7.28 9.65 2.77
CA THR A 236 6.56 8.50 3.32
C THR A 236 7.09 8.03 4.68
N GLN A 237 8.27 8.49 5.09
CA GLN A 237 8.85 8.20 6.41
C GLN A 237 8.11 8.98 7.49
N LEU A 238 7.06 8.37 8.04
CA LEU A 238 6.45 8.79 9.29
C LEU A 238 6.95 7.87 10.42
N GLU A 239 7.28 8.46 11.57
CA GLU A 239 7.79 7.71 12.71
C GLU A 239 6.63 7.02 13.45
N LEU A 240 6.73 5.71 13.66
CA LEU A 240 5.75 4.95 14.45
C LEU A 240 5.86 5.33 15.93
N LYS A 241 4.73 5.66 16.57
CA LYS A 241 4.70 6.04 17.99
C LYS A 241 5.23 4.93 18.90
N ARG A 242 4.89 3.66 18.60
CA ARG A 242 5.35 2.50 19.38
C ARG A 242 6.88 2.36 19.36
N GLN A 243 7.50 2.57 18.20
CA GLN A 243 8.96 2.51 18.04
C GLN A 243 9.64 3.69 18.75
N ALA A 244 9.05 4.88 18.65
CA ALA A 244 9.58 6.05 19.33
C ALA A 244 9.53 5.90 20.86
N ASN A 245 8.41 5.41 21.40
CA ASN A 245 8.28 5.15 22.84
C ASN A 245 9.28 4.10 23.31
N ALA A 246 9.48 3.01 22.56
CA ALA A 246 10.46 1.98 22.89
C ALA A 246 11.89 2.53 22.91
N LYS A 247 12.23 3.41 21.96
CA LYS A 247 13.54 4.09 21.92
C LYS A 247 13.73 5.05 23.09
N GLU A 248 12.72 5.87 23.39
CA GLU A 248 12.74 6.81 24.52
C GLU A 248 12.92 6.07 25.86
N ILE A 249 12.26 4.91 26.04
CA ILE A 249 12.43 4.05 27.22
C ILE A 249 13.85 3.46 27.28
N ALA A 250 14.37 2.94 26.17
CA ALA A 250 15.73 2.38 26.11
C ALA A 250 16.81 3.44 26.38
N ASP A 251 16.64 4.66 25.88
CA ASP A 251 17.56 5.77 26.11
C ASP A 251 17.48 6.29 27.55
N ALA A 252 16.30 6.25 28.18
CA ALA A 252 16.13 6.59 29.59
C ALA A 252 16.75 5.54 30.54
N ALA A 253 16.63 4.25 30.21
CA ALA A 253 17.25 3.17 30.99
C ALA A 253 18.78 3.30 31.01
N LYS A 254 19.42 3.59 29.86
CA LYS A 254 20.87 3.80 29.76
C LYS A 254 21.39 5.02 30.53
N LYS A 255 20.55 6.04 30.73
CA LYS A 255 20.91 7.25 31.49
C LYS A 255 20.86 7.05 33.00
N ASN A 256 20.15 6.04 33.49
CA ASN A 256 20.06 5.70 34.91
C ASN A 256 21.14 4.68 35.35
N GLU A 257 21.96 4.19 34.42
CA GLU A 257 23.08 3.26 34.66
C GLU A 257 24.46 3.94 34.63
N LEU A 258 24.50 5.27 34.48
CA LEU A 258 25.70 6.14 34.53
C LEU A 258 25.62 7.07 35.74
#